data_AF-A0A223KT27-F1
#
_entry.id   AF-A0A223KT27-F1
#
_cell.length_a   1.000
_cell.length_b   1.000
_cell.length_c   1.000
_cell.angle_alpha   90.00
_cell.angle_beta   90.00
_cell.angle_gamma   90.00
#
_symmetry.space_group_name_H-M   'P 1'
#
loop_
_entity.id
_entity.type
_entity.pdbx_description
1 polymer ?
#
loop_
_entity_poly.entity_id
_entity_poly.type
_entity_poly.pdbx_seq_one_letter_code
_entity_poly.pdbx_strand_id
1 'polypeptide(L)'
;MFVSNKTIELKLDVKSPGSEKSVPTSANEIANAFRKIIDELKLEVDRKLTDEKLLEEVESFGRTTPRGALLKVLMDHSIHHRGQMTVLLRQAGLQVPGVMGPTKEDGLVN
;
A
#
# COMPACT_ATOMS: atom_id res chain seq x y z
N MET A 1 2.06 -5.65 -6.16
CA MET A 1 1.33 -4.53 -5.53
C MET A 1 0.51 -3.86 -6.61
N PHE A 2 -0.80 -4.10 -6.65
CA PHE A 2 -1.66 -3.59 -7.72
C PHE A 2 -2.69 -2.65 -7.09
N VAL A 3 -2.41 -1.37 -7.24
CA VAL A 3 -3.23 -0.26 -6.75
C VAL A 3 -4.40 0.03 -7.72
N SER A 4 -4.29 -0.43 -8.97
CA SER A 4 -5.08 0.05 -10.10
C SER A 4 -6.60 -0.10 -9.95
N ASN A 5 -7.12 -1.23 -9.47
CA ASN A 5 -8.57 -1.40 -9.40
C ASN A 5 -9.19 -0.66 -8.20
N LYS A 6 -8.44 -0.55 -7.09
CA LYS A 6 -8.93 0.08 -5.85
C LYS A 6 -8.90 1.61 -5.90
N THR A 7 -7.92 2.22 -6.57
CA THR A 7 -7.88 3.68 -6.73
C THR A 7 -8.99 4.19 -7.64
N ILE A 8 -9.35 3.41 -8.68
CA ILE A 8 -10.49 3.72 -9.55
C ILE A 8 -11.80 3.73 -8.73
N GLU A 9 -12.05 2.73 -7.90
CA GLU A 9 -13.23 2.67 -7.03
C GLU A 9 -13.23 3.81 -5.98
N LEU A 10 -12.05 4.21 -5.50
CA LEU A 10 -11.88 5.37 -4.62
C LEU A 10 -12.03 6.73 -5.33
N LYS A 11 -12.19 6.75 -6.66
CA LYS A 11 -12.22 7.94 -7.52
C LYS A 11 -10.92 8.76 -7.43
N LEU A 12 -9.78 8.08 -7.26
CA LEU A 12 -8.44 8.67 -7.24
C LEU A 12 -7.73 8.37 -8.56
N ASP A 13 -7.09 9.39 -9.14
CA ASP A 13 -6.35 9.25 -10.39
C ASP A 13 -4.88 8.97 -10.10
N VAL A 14 -4.56 7.69 -9.84
CA VAL A 14 -3.20 7.24 -9.52
C VAL A 14 -2.75 6.23 -10.54
N LYS A 15 -1.63 6.51 -11.21
CA LYS A 15 -1.07 5.63 -12.25
C LYS A 15 -0.22 4.51 -11.66
N SER A 16 -0.47 3.28 -12.11
CA SER A 16 0.40 2.14 -11.80
C SER A 16 1.73 2.29 -12.57
N PRO A 17 2.90 2.15 -11.93
CA PRO A 17 4.20 2.31 -12.57
C PRO A 17 4.68 1.04 -13.30
N GLY A 18 3.92 -0.05 -13.27
CA GLY A 18 4.34 -1.33 -13.84
C GLY A 18 3.19 -2.19 -14.36
N SER A 19 3.55 -3.29 -15.02
CA SER A 19 2.62 -4.27 -15.60
C SER A 19 2.52 -5.53 -14.73
N GLU A 20 1.36 -6.21 -14.76
CA GLU A 20 1.14 -7.47 -14.01
C GLU A 20 2.08 -8.61 -14.43
N LYS A 21 2.66 -8.52 -15.63
CA LYS A 21 3.41 -9.62 -16.25
C LYS A 21 4.91 -9.55 -15.98
N SER A 22 5.40 -8.50 -15.32
CA SER A 22 6.82 -8.27 -15.12
C SER A 22 7.11 -7.82 -13.69
N VAL A 23 7.81 -8.66 -12.92
CA VAL A 23 8.35 -8.27 -11.61
C VAL A 23 9.77 -7.71 -11.82
N PRO A 24 10.07 -6.49 -11.35
CA PRO A 24 11.43 -5.94 -11.45
C PRO A 24 12.45 -6.83 -10.77
N THR A 25 13.66 -6.90 -11.33
CA THR A 25 14.77 -7.70 -10.77
C THR A 25 15.61 -6.91 -9.76
N SER A 26 15.30 -5.62 -9.55
CA SER A 26 16.01 -4.72 -8.63
C SER A 26 15.11 -4.24 -7.49
N ALA A 27 15.56 -4.45 -6.25
CA ALA A 27 14.87 -3.93 -5.06
C ALA A 27 14.77 -2.40 -5.07
N ASN A 28 15.78 -1.71 -5.60
CA ASN A 28 15.78 -0.24 -5.69
C ASN A 28 14.71 0.26 -6.68
N GLU A 29 14.49 -0.46 -7.78
CA GLU A 29 13.43 -0.14 -8.74
C GLU A 29 12.05 -0.27 -8.08
N ILE A 30 11.82 -1.35 -7.33
CA ILE A 30 10.58 -1.57 -6.58
C ILE A 30 10.36 -0.44 -5.56
N ALA A 31 11.39 -0.10 -4.78
CA ALA A 31 11.30 0.95 -3.75
C ALA A 31 11.00 2.33 -4.34
N ASN A 32 11.65 2.70 -5.46
CA ASN A 32 11.41 3.98 -6.13
C ASN A 32 10.03 4.04 -6.78
N ALA A 33 9.58 2.94 -7.39
CA ALA A 33 8.22 2.84 -7.93
C ALA A 33 7.17 2.99 -6.83
N PHE A 34 7.36 2.32 -5.68
CA PHE A 34 6.48 2.45 -4.52
C PHE A 34 6.39 3.90 -4.03
N ARG A 35 7.54 4.56 -3.84
CA ARG A 35 7.59 5.96 -3.37
C ARG A 35 6.87 6.90 -4.32
N LYS A 36 7.09 6.76 -5.63
CA LYS A 36 6.39 7.55 -6.65
C LYS A 36 4.87 7.39 -6.57
N ILE A 37 4.37 6.16 -6.45
CA ILE A 37 2.92 5.92 -6.31
C ILE A 37 2.38 6.57 -5.04
N ILE A 38 3.08 6.43 -3.90
CA ILE A 38 2.62 6.98 -2.63
C ILE A 38 2.57 8.50 -2.67
N ASP A 39 3.52 9.16 -3.34
CA ASP A 39 3.51 10.62 -3.49
C ASP A 39 2.32 11.09 -4.37
N GLU A 40 2.04 10.37 -5.45
CA GLU A 40 0.85 10.64 -6.31
C GLU A 40 -0.46 10.36 -5.57
N LEU A 41 -0.54 9.25 -4.84
CA LEU A 41 -1.70 8.88 -4.03
C LEU A 41 -2.01 9.93 -2.96
N LYS A 42 -0.99 10.41 -2.23
CA LYS A 42 -1.16 11.47 -1.22
C LYS A 42 -1.76 12.73 -1.83
N LEU A 43 -1.22 13.17 -2.96
CA LEU A 43 -1.71 14.35 -3.67
C LEU A 43 -3.20 14.21 -4.05
N GLU A 44 -3.59 13.04 -4.55
CA GLU A 44 -4.97 12.77 -4.96
C GLU A 44 -5.91 12.64 -3.77
N VAL A 45 -5.47 12.02 -2.67
CA VAL A 45 -6.22 11.96 -1.42
C VAL A 45 -6.49 13.37 -0.91
N ASP A 46 -5.45 14.21 -0.78
CA ASP A 46 -5.57 15.58 -0.28
C ASP A 46 -6.50 16.44 -1.16
N ARG A 47 -6.53 16.19 -2.48
CA ARG A 47 -7.37 16.92 -3.43
C ARG A 47 -8.82 16.45 -3.46
N LYS A 48 -9.09 15.15 -3.26
CA LYS A 48 -10.37 14.51 -3.64
C LYS A 48 -11.10 13.79 -2.52
N LEU A 49 -10.49 13.63 -1.33
CA LEU A 49 -11.07 12.95 -0.18
C LEU A 49 -11.17 13.89 1.02
N THR A 50 -12.28 14.65 1.08
CA THR A 50 -12.71 15.34 2.32
C THR A 50 -13.44 14.35 3.25
N ASP A 51 -13.70 14.77 4.49
CA ASP A 51 -14.44 13.96 5.48
C ASP A 51 -15.83 13.55 4.96
N GLU A 52 -16.56 14.45 4.31
CA GLU A 52 -17.86 14.15 3.72
C GLU A 52 -17.74 13.16 2.56
N LYS A 53 -16.65 13.26 1.79
CA LYS A 53 -16.36 12.36 0.67
C LYS A 53 -15.97 10.96 1.11
N LEU A 54 -15.47 10.78 2.34
CA LEU A 54 -15.22 9.45 2.90
C LEU A 54 -16.53 8.68 3.19
N LEU A 55 -17.63 9.41 3.41
CA LEU A 55 -18.96 8.83 3.64
C LEU A 55 -19.73 8.56 2.33
N GLU A 56 -19.28 9.11 1.20
CA GLU A 56 -19.91 8.86 -0.11
C GLU A 56 -19.83 7.38 -0.47
N GLU A 57 -20.97 6.81 -0.85
CA GLU A 57 -21.08 5.43 -1.28
C GLU A 57 -20.70 5.24 -2.76
N VAL A 58 -19.98 4.16 -3.04
CA VAL A 58 -19.58 3.74 -4.38
C VAL A 58 -19.82 2.25 -4.55
N GLU A 59 -20.08 1.82 -5.78
CA GLU A 59 -20.14 0.39 -6.10
C GLU A 59 -18.72 -0.20 -6.10
N SER A 60 -18.51 -1.24 -5.27
CA SER A 60 -17.25 -1.97 -5.17
C SER A 60 -17.54 -3.43 -4.88
N PHE A 61 -16.93 -4.35 -5.64
CA PHE A 61 -17.16 -5.80 -5.54
C PHE A 61 -18.64 -6.23 -5.52
N GLY A 62 -19.48 -5.53 -6.30
CA GLY A 62 -20.92 -5.81 -6.38
C GLY A 62 -21.72 -5.40 -5.12
N ARG A 63 -21.17 -4.51 -4.31
CA ARG A 63 -21.82 -3.94 -3.12
C ARG A 63 -21.59 -2.43 -3.06
N THR A 64 -22.60 -1.72 -2.59
CA THR A 64 -22.49 -0.32 -2.22
C THR A 64 -21.62 -0.19 -0.96
N THR A 65 -20.52 0.56 -1.05
CA THR A 65 -19.50 0.67 0.01
C THR A 65 -19.05 2.13 0.17
N PRO A 66 -18.94 2.67 1.40
CA PRO A 66 -18.36 4.00 1.62
C PRO A 66 -16.90 4.08 1.16
N ARG A 67 -16.52 5.18 0.52
CA ARG A 67 -15.13 5.40 0.05
C ARG A 67 -14.10 5.26 1.18
N GLY A 68 -14.41 5.71 2.39
CA GLY A 68 -13.52 5.55 3.55
C GLY A 68 -13.27 4.09 3.92
N ALA A 69 -14.26 3.21 3.76
CA ALA A 69 -14.08 1.77 3.98
C ALA A 69 -13.15 1.15 2.92
N LEU A 70 -13.22 1.61 1.67
CA LEU A 70 -12.28 1.17 0.62
C LEU A 70 -10.85 1.64 0.90
N LEU A 71 -10.68 2.85 1.44
CA LEU A 71 -9.35 3.35 1.83
C LEU A 71 -8.77 2.50 2.96
N LYS A 72 -9.58 2.14 3.96
CA LYS A 72 -9.20 1.19 5.02
C LYS A 72 -8.77 -0.16 4.46
N VAL A 73 -9.51 -0.69 3.49
CA VAL A 73 -9.16 -1.95 2.81
C VAL A 73 -7.81 -1.85 2.09
N LEU A 74 -7.48 -0.73 1.45
CA LEU A 74 -6.17 -0.52 0.82
C LEU A 74 -5.03 -0.49 1.86
N MET A 75 -5.25 0.18 2.99
CA MET A 75 -4.30 0.22 4.09
C MET A 75 -4.07 -1.18 4.69
N ASP A 76 -5.15 -1.91 4.99
CA ASP A 76 -5.08 -3.24 5.57
C ASP A 76 -4.38 -4.25 4.66
N HIS A 77 -4.64 -4.18 3.35
CA HIS A 77 -3.95 -5.00 2.37
C HIS A 77 -2.44 -4.72 2.34
N SER A 78 -2.06 -3.44 2.43
CA SER A 78 -0.66 -3.02 2.49
C SER A 78 0.01 -3.49 3.79
N ILE A 79 -0.68 -3.38 4.93
CA ILE A 79 -0.22 -3.87 6.23
C ILE A 79 -0.04 -5.39 6.21
N HIS A 80 -1.00 -6.13 5.66
CA HIS A 80 -0.93 -7.58 5.52
C HIS A 80 0.31 -8.02 4.73
N HIS A 81 0.53 -7.46 3.55
CA HIS A 81 1.69 -7.80 2.73
C HIS A 81 3.01 -7.29 3.31
N ARG A 82 3.02 -6.15 4.01
CA ARG A 82 4.19 -5.73 4.79
C ARG A 82 4.53 -6.77 5.86
N GLY A 83 3.53 -7.34 6.52
CA GLY A 83 3.71 -8.46 7.44
C GLY A 83 4.41 -9.65 6.79
N GLN A 84 3.95 -10.06 5.60
CA GLN A 84 4.61 -11.12 4.81
C GLN A 84 6.06 -10.77 4.47
N MET A 85 6.35 -9.53 4.09
CA MET A 85 7.72 -9.08 3.79
C MET A 85 8.65 -9.20 4.99
N THR A 86 8.17 -8.99 6.22
CA THR A 86 9.03 -9.13 7.42
C THR A 86 9.51 -10.57 7.62
N VAL A 87 8.69 -11.57 7.28
CA VAL A 87 9.08 -12.99 7.30
C VAL A 87 10.12 -13.28 6.22
N LEU A 88 9.92 -12.75 5.01
CA LEU A 88 10.85 -12.95 3.88
C LEU A 88 12.23 -12.33 4.16
N LEU A 89 12.28 -11.12 4.71
CA LEU A 89 13.54 -10.48 5.11
C LEU A 89 14.32 -11.36 6.10
N ARG A 90 13.62 -11.91 7.10
CA ARG A 90 14.23 -12.79 8.09
C ARG A 90 14.73 -14.11 7.48
N GLN A 91 13.97 -14.70 6.57
CA GLN A 91 14.39 -15.92 5.84
C GLN A 91 15.62 -15.67 4.96
N ALA A 92 15.77 -14.46 4.44
CA ALA A 92 16.96 -14.03 3.70
C ALA A 92 18.15 -13.65 4.59
N GLY A 93 18.04 -13.76 5.92
CA GLY A 93 19.08 -13.35 6.86
C GLY A 93 19.30 -11.83 6.95
N LEU A 94 18.34 -11.04 6.49
CA LEU A 94 18.39 -9.57 6.52
C LEU A 94 17.75 -9.02 7.80
N GLN A 95 18.18 -7.82 8.20
CA GLN A 95 17.58 -7.12 9.33
C GLN A 95 16.12 -6.77 9.02
N VAL A 96 15.22 -7.12 9.94
CA VAL A 96 13.81 -6.76 9.85
C VAL A 96 13.60 -5.41 10.54
N PRO A 97 13.08 -4.38 9.85
CA PRO A 97 12.81 -3.10 10.50
C PRO A 97 11.62 -3.19 11.46
N GLY A 98 11.73 -2.50 12.60
CA GLY A 98 10.61 -2.28 13.53
C GLY A 98 9.42 -1.59 12.87
N VAL A 99 8.21 -2.03 13.21
CA VAL A 99 6.96 -1.51 12.62
C VAL A 99 5.92 -1.17 13.68
N MET A 100 5.55 -2.15 14.49
CA MET A 100 4.60 -2.00 15.61
C MET A 100 5.32 -2.19 16.96
N GLY A 101 6.60 -1.83 16.99
CA GLY A 101 7.53 -2.15 18.06
C GLY A 101 8.86 -2.71 17.53
N PRO A 102 9.82 -2.94 18.44
CA PRO A 102 11.11 -3.51 18.10
C PRO A 102 10.98 -4.97 17.63
N THR A 103 11.93 -5.39 16.81
CA THR A 103 12.07 -6.76 16.33
C THR A 103 13.06 -7.55 17.18
N LYS A 104 13.15 -8.87 16.97
CA LYS A 104 14.18 -9.70 17.60
C LYS A 104 15.58 -9.18 17.27
N GLU A 105 15.76 -8.74 16.03
CA GLU A 105 17.03 -8.29 15.49
C GLU A 105 17.51 -6.98 16.14
N ASP A 106 16.59 -6.10 16.55
CA ASP A 106 16.93 -4.83 17.19
C ASP A 106 17.61 -5.02 18.57
N GLY A 107 17.30 -6.11 19.28
CA GLY A 107 17.95 -6.47 20.55
C GLY A 107 19.30 -7.19 20.39
N LEU A 108 19.67 -7.56 19.16
CA LEU A 108 20.94 -8.24 18.86
C LEU A 108 22.04 -7.26 18.42
N VAL A 109 21.72 -5.97 18.25
CA VAL A 109 22.69 -4.91 17.99
C VAL A 109 23.22 -4.39 19.34
N ASN A 110 24.26 -5.05 19.86
CA ASN A 110 25.15 -4.54 20.90
C ASN A 110 26.60 -4.66 20.42
#